data_AF-A0A0L0HGR1-F1
#
_entry.id   AF-A0A0L0HGR1-F1
#
_cell.length_a   1.000
_cell.length_b   1.000
_cell.length_c   1.000
_cell.angle_alpha   90.00
_cell.angle_beta   90.00
_cell.angle_gamma   90.00
#
_symmetry.space_group_name_H-M   'P 1'
#
loop_
_entity.id
_entity.type
_entity.pdbx_description
1 polymer ?
#
loop_
_entity_poly.entity_id
_entity_poly.type
_entity_poly.pdbx_seq_one_letter_code
_entity_poly.pdbx_strand_id
1 'polypeptide(L)'
;MSQQEIVLEDENKEIKPPPYGLLVWATGNKSRPLARKLMEKLPDKQTQKRGLLVDDHLRLLGTDGIYAVGDATATKYAPTAQVAAQQGKYLASVFAALAPQEAANKAHSNSNADDNKKSSSQQPKLTNRSTTRTKDL
;
A
#
# COMPACT_ATOMS: atom_id res chain seq x y z
N MET A 1 33.81 16.02 7.21
CA MET A 1 33.60 14.72 6.53
C MET A 1 34.08 13.63 7.48
N SER A 2 33.19 12.78 8.02
CA SER A 2 33.63 11.65 8.85
C SER A 2 34.10 10.51 7.94
N GLN A 3 35.36 10.11 8.06
CA GLN A 3 35.83 8.87 7.42
C GLN A 3 35.26 7.69 8.20
N GLN A 4 34.65 6.74 7.50
CA GLN A 4 34.22 5.47 8.08
C GLN A 4 35.31 4.44 7.78
N GLU A 5 35.94 3.92 8.83
CA GLU A 5 36.91 2.83 8.72
C GLU A 5 36.16 1.49 8.68
N ILE A 6 36.58 0.62 7.76
CA ILE A 6 35.99 -0.72 7.61
C ILE A 6 36.81 -1.68 8.47
N VAL A 7 36.17 -2.20 9.50
CA VAL A 7 36.73 -3.19 10.41
C VAL A 7 35.98 -4.51 10.26
N LEU A 8 36.72 -5.62 10.28
CA LEU A 8 36.15 -6.96 10.29
C LEU A 8 36.24 -7.53 11.70
N GLU A 9 35.21 -8.26 12.11
CA GLU A 9 35.23 -9.10 13.29
C GLU A 9 35.81 -10.47 12.89
N ASP A 10 36.88 -10.89 13.54
CA ASP A 10 37.50 -12.20 13.32
C ASP A 10 36.78 -13.33 14.11
N GLU A 11 37.25 -14.57 13.95
CA GLU A 11 36.69 -15.74 14.65
C GLU A 11 36.82 -15.64 16.19
N ASN A 12 37.71 -14.79 16.69
CA ASN A 12 37.92 -14.51 18.12
C ASN A 12 37.13 -13.28 18.60
N LYS A 13 36.29 -12.69 17.75
CA LYS A 13 35.54 -11.44 17.98
C LYS A 13 36.43 -10.20 18.14
N GLU A 14 37.68 -10.26 17.68
CA GLU A 14 38.53 -9.07 17.61
C GLU A 14 38.21 -8.27 16.36
N ILE A 15 38.10 -6.95 16.54
CA ILE A 15 37.77 -6.00 15.48
C ILE A 15 39.09 -5.46 14.92
N LYS A 16 39.45 -5.86 13.70
CA LYS A 16 40.69 -5.41 13.03
C LYS A 16 40.43 -4.93 11.61
N PRO A 17 41.14 -3.88 11.15
CA PRO A 17 41.09 -3.47 9.76
C PRO A 17 41.81 -4.52 8.90
N PRO A 18 41.13 -5.15 7.91
CA PRO A 18 41.77 -6.12 7.04
C PRO A 18 42.78 -5.45 6.10
N PRO A 19 43.88 -6.13 5.73
CA PRO A 19 44.71 -5.68 4.62
C PRO A 19 43.96 -5.93 3.29
N TYR A 20 43.55 -4.86 2.59
CA TYR A 20 42.97 -4.94 1.25
C TYR A 20 43.54 -3.88 0.31
N GLY A 21 43.72 -4.23 -0.96
CA GLY A 21 43.98 -3.26 -2.05
C GLY A 21 42.70 -2.76 -2.70
N LEU A 22 41.64 -3.58 -2.70
CA LEU A 22 40.30 -3.28 -3.20
C LEU A 22 39.28 -4.09 -2.39
N LEU A 23 38.21 -3.43 -1.94
CA LEU A 23 37.08 -4.07 -1.30
C LEU A 23 35.83 -3.93 -2.18
N VAL A 24 35.18 -5.06 -2.49
CA VAL A 24 33.91 -5.09 -3.22
C VAL A 24 32.82 -5.61 -2.28
N TRP A 25 31.81 -4.79 -1.99
CA TRP A 25 30.66 -5.18 -1.20
C TRP A 25 29.44 -5.38 -2.11
N ALA A 26 29.19 -6.64 -2.50
CA ALA A 26 28.09 -7.02 -3.40
C ALA A 26 26.93 -7.74 -2.67
N THR A 27 26.73 -7.46 -1.39
CA THR A 27 25.75 -8.13 -0.52
C THR A 27 24.90 -7.12 0.27
N GLY A 28 23.83 -7.60 0.91
CA GLY A 28 23.08 -6.81 1.89
C GLY A 28 21.91 -6.02 1.32
N ASN A 29 21.02 -6.66 0.56
CA ASN A 29 19.76 -6.02 0.21
C ASN A 29 18.88 -5.92 1.46
N LYS A 30 18.55 -4.69 1.86
CA LYS A 30 17.74 -4.40 3.05
C LYS A 30 16.59 -3.49 2.65
N SER A 31 15.40 -3.77 3.18
CA SER A 31 14.22 -2.94 2.94
C SER A 31 14.52 -1.46 3.24
N ARG A 32 14.02 -0.55 2.41
CA ARG A 32 14.28 0.89 2.60
C ARG A 32 13.53 1.42 3.83
N PRO A 33 14.01 2.47 4.50
CA PRO A 33 13.32 3.05 5.66
C PRO A 33 11.85 3.38 5.41
N LEU A 34 11.50 3.82 4.19
CA LEU A 34 10.11 4.11 3.80
C LEU A 34 9.23 2.84 3.83
N ALA A 35 9.70 1.75 3.23
CA ALA A 35 8.96 0.49 3.21
C ALA A 35 8.79 -0.07 4.64
N ARG A 36 9.81 0.07 5.50
CA ARG A 36 9.70 -0.28 6.93
C ARG A 36 8.62 0.53 7.65
N LYS A 37 8.63 1.86 7.50
CA LYS A 37 7.61 2.74 8.08
C LYS A 37 6.20 2.41 7.57
N LEU A 38 6.08 1.98 6.32
CA LEU A 38 4.80 1.55 5.75
C LEU A 38 4.32 0.23 6.37
N MET A 39 5.21 -0.74 6.58
CA MET A 39 4.89 -1.99 7.28
C MET A 39 4.48 -1.73 8.74
N GLU A 40 5.18 -0.83 9.44
CA GLU A 40 4.86 -0.43 10.82
C GLU A 40 3.46 0.20 10.96
N LYS A 41 2.95 0.85 9.91
CA LYS A 41 1.59 1.41 9.89
C LYS A 41 0.48 0.38 9.67
N LEU A 42 0.83 -0.83 9.22
CA LEU A 42 -0.12 -1.90 8.85
C LEU A 42 0.23 -3.22 9.53
N PRO A 43 0.37 -3.26 10.87
CA PRO A 43 0.96 -4.38 11.59
C PRO A 43 0.17 -5.69 11.42
N ASP A 44 -1.15 -5.61 11.26
CA ASP A 44 -2.02 -6.79 11.16
C ASP A 44 -1.88 -7.53 9.82
N LYS A 45 -1.44 -6.82 8.76
CA LYS A 45 -1.37 -7.35 7.39
C LYS A 45 0.07 -7.47 6.87
N GLN A 46 0.99 -6.64 7.36
CA GLN A 46 2.39 -6.58 6.94
C GLN A 46 3.31 -7.24 7.98
N THR A 47 3.15 -8.55 8.15
CA THR A 47 3.87 -9.32 9.19
C THR A 47 5.30 -9.73 8.79
N GLN A 48 5.64 -9.64 7.50
CA GLN A 48 6.93 -10.07 6.97
C GLN A 48 7.97 -8.95 7.02
N LYS A 49 9.14 -9.22 7.61
CA LYS A 49 10.23 -8.22 7.74
C LYS A 49 11.07 -8.06 6.47
N ARG A 50 11.04 -9.06 5.58
CA ARG A 50 11.86 -9.11 4.37
C ARG A 50 11.39 -8.11 3.30
N GLY A 51 10.10 -7.78 3.25
CA GLY A 51 9.52 -6.90 2.25
C GLY A 51 8.01 -6.79 2.41
N LEU A 52 7.41 -5.93 1.59
CA LEU A 52 5.97 -5.66 1.59
C LEU A 52 5.19 -6.90 1.09
N LEU A 53 4.20 -7.33 1.87
CA LEU A 53 3.28 -8.40 1.48
C LEU A 53 2.27 -7.86 0.47
N VAL A 54 2.20 -8.54 -0.67
CA VAL A 54 1.29 -8.24 -1.77
C VAL A 54 0.42 -9.46 -2.10
N ASP A 55 -0.73 -9.22 -2.69
CA ASP A 55 -1.57 -10.27 -3.28
C ASP A 55 -1.05 -10.73 -4.66
N ASP A 56 -1.77 -11.64 -5.31
CA ASP A 56 -1.44 -12.14 -6.65
C ASP A 56 -1.55 -11.06 -7.75
N HIS A 57 -2.21 -9.94 -7.46
CA HIS A 57 -2.37 -8.79 -8.36
C HIS A 57 -1.38 -7.65 -8.03
N LEU A 58 -0.38 -7.93 -7.18
CA LEU A 58 0.68 -6.99 -6.77
C LEU A 58 0.15 -5.81 -5.94
N ARG A 59 -1.06 -5.92 -5.37
CA ARG A 59 -1.64 -4.93 -4.45
C ARG A 59 -1.12 -5.18 -3.05
N LEU A 60 -0.80 -4.10 -2.35
CA LEU A 60 -0.32 -4.17 -0.98
C LEU A 60 -1.45 -4.62 -0.04
N LEU A 61 -1.21 -5.67 0.74
CA LEU A 61 -2.19 -6.18 1.69
C LEU A 61 -2.48 -5.14 2.79
N GLY A 62 -3.76 -4.86 3.02
CA GLY A 62 -4.21 -3.91 4.05
C GLY A 62 -4.40 -2.47 3.56
N THR A 63 -4.26 -2.21 2.27
CA THR A 63 -4.47 -0.88 1.68
C THR A 63 -5.16 -0.98 0.33
N ASP A 64 -5.93 0.06 0.00
CA ASP A 64 -6.48 0.24 -1.34
C ASP A 64 -5.63 1.25 -2.12
N GLY A 65 -5.40 0.96 -3.41
CA GLY A 65 -4.70 1.87 -4.34
C GLY A 65 -3.17 1.85 -4.25
N ILE A 66 -2.57 1.03 -3.39
CA ILE A 66 -1.11 0.88 -3.30
C ILE A 66 -0.68 -0.44 -3.94
N TYR A 67 0.32 -0.37 -4.82
CA TYR A 67 0.92 -1.51 -5.50
C TYR A 67 2.42 -1.53 -5.23
N ALA A 68 3.00 -2.73 -5.15
CA ALA A 68 4.43 -2.91 -4.93
C ALA A 68 4.99 -4.02 -5.81
N VAL A 69 6.23 -3.86 -6.29
CA VAL A 69 6.90 -4.79 -7.21
C VAL A 69 8.39 -4.93 -6.88
N GLY A 70 9.01 -5.98 -7.43
CA GLY A 70 10.44 -6.24 -7.32
C GLY A 70 10.90 -6.49 -5.88
N ASP A 71 12.15 -6.10 -5.61
CA ASP A 71 12.85 -6.34 -4.33
C ASP A 71 12.19 -5.70 -3.10
N ALA A 72 11.26 -4.75 -3.32
CA ALA A 72 10.48 -4.16 -2.24
C ALA A 72 9.44 -5.13 -1.67
N THR A 73 9.11 -6.20 -2.40
CA THR A 73 8.03 -7.14 -2.05
C THR A 73 8.54 -8.43 -1.44
N ALA A 74 7.75 -9.01 -0.55
CA ALA A 74 7.95 -10.36 -0.04
C ALA A 74 7.06 -11.34 -0.82
N THR A 75 7.47 -11.66 -2.06
CA THR A 75 6.78 -12.66 -2.90
C THR A 75 7.53 -14.00 -2.89
N LYS A 76 6.88 -15.03 -3.46
CA LYS A 76 7.48 -16.35 -3.69
C LYS A 76 8.55 -16.35 -4.81
N TYR A 77 8.69 -15.25 -5.54
CA TYR A 77 9.59 -15.15 -6.68
C TYR A 77 10.97 -14.67 -6.26
N ALA A 78 12.00 -15.05 -7.02
CA ALA A 78 13.36 -14.62 -6.76
C ALA A 78 13.51 -13.09 -6.98
N PRO A 79 14.30 -12.38 -6.13
CA PRO A 79 14.57 -10.94 -6.26
C PRO A 79 15.52 -10.71 -7.44
N THR A 80 14.95 -10.71 -8.64
CA THR A 80 15.68 -10.59 -9.90
C THR A 80 15.07 -9.49 -10.76
N ALA A 81 15.91 -8.82 -11.53
CA ALA A 81 15.45 -7.79 -12.47
C ALA A 81 14.43 -8.34 -13.47
N GLN A 82 14.55 -9.61 -13.88
CA GLN A 82 13.61 -10.26 -14.80
C GLN A 82 12.20 -10.36 -14.19
N VAL A 83 12.09 -10.80 -12.94
CA VAL A 83 10.80 -10.88 -12.23
C VAL A 83 10.20 -9.48 -12.08
N ALA A 84 11.01 -8.50 -11.67
CA ALA A 84 10.56 -7.12 -11.53
C ALA A 84 10.06 -6.53 -12.87
N ALA A 85 10.76 -6.81 -13.98
CA ALA A 85 10.36 -6.37 -15.31
C ALA A 85 9.02 -7.00 -15.74
N GLN A 86 8.82 -8.29 -15.47
CA GLN A 86 7.56 -8.97 -15.78
C GLN A 86 6.40 -8.43 -14.95
N GLN A 87 6.63 -8.21 -13.64
CA GLN A 87 5.65 -7.58 -12.75
C GLN A 87 5.27 -6.18 -13.22
N GLY A 88 6.23 -5.37 -13.66
CA GLY A 88 5.99 -4.04 -14.23
C GLY A 88 5.17 -4.08 -15.51
N LYS A 89 5.49 -4.99 -16.45
CA LYS A 89 4.72 -5.19 -17.69
C LYS A 89 3.27 -5.58 -17.41
N TYR A 90 3.06 -6.50 -16.47
CA TYR A 90 1.73 -6.90 -16.02
C TYR A 90 0.94 -5.70 -15.48
N LEU A 91 1.51 -4.96 -14.52
CA LEU A 91 0.87 -3.77 -13.94
C LEU A 91 0.52 -2.70 -14.98
N ALA A 92 1.40 -2.47 -15.97
CA ALA A 92 1.13 -1.54 -17.06
C ALA A 92 -0.11 -1.93 -17.86
N SER A 93 -0.27 -3.21 -18.20
CA SER A 93 -1.45 -3.72 -18.91
C SER A 93 -2.73 -3.60 -18.08
N VAL A 94 -2.66 -3.87 -16.78
CA VAL A 94 -3.78 -3.74 -15.85
C VAL A 94 -4.23 -2.28 -15.75
N PHE A 95 -3.30 -1.34 -15.59
CA PHE A 95 -3.63 0.09 -15.52
C PHE A 95 -4.17 0.63 -16.83
N ALA A 96 -3.65 0.18 -17.98
CA ALA A 96 -4.19 0.54 -19.28
C ALA A 96 -5.66 0.08 -19.45
N ALA A 97 -6.01 -1.09 -18.91
CA ALA A 97 -7.38 -1.60 -18.93
C ALA A 97 -8.33 -0.86 -17.95
N LEU A 98 -7.80 -0.34 -16.84
CA LEU A 98 -8.59 0.38 -15.84
C LEU A 98 -8.89 1.84 -16.24
N ALA A 99 -8.02 2.48 -17.02
CA ALA A 99 -8.17 3.89 -17.40
C ALA A 99 -9.50 4.23 -18.13
N PRO A 100 -9.97 3.43 -19.13
CA PRO A 100 -11.27 3.69 -19.77
C PRO A 100 -12.45 3.50 -18.82
N GLN A 101 -12.37 2.52 -17.91
CA GLN A 101 -13.44 2.22 -16.97
C GLN A 101 -13.61 3.32 -15.92
N GLU A 102 -12.51 3.91 -15.46
CA GLU A 102 -12.58 5.04 -14.53
C GLU A 102 -13.24 6.26 -15.19
N ALA A 103 -12.90 6.56 -16.45
CA ALA A 103 -13.53 7.64 -17.20
C ALA A 103 -15.05 7.42 -17.39
N ALA A 104 -15.45 6.19 -17.72
CA ALA A 104 -16.86 5.83 -17.85
C ALA A 104 -17.59 5.88 -16.50
N ASN A 105 -17.00 5.35 -15.42
CA ASN A 105 -17.59 5.34 -14.09
C ASN A 105 -17.75 6.75 -13.53
N LYS A 106 -16.77 7.63 -13.77
CA LYS A 106 -16.83 9.05 -13.37
C LYS A 106 -17.93 9.82 -14.10
N ALA A 107 -18.20 9.46 -15.37
CA ALA A 107 -19.33 10.00 -16.12
C ALA A 107 -20.68 9.53 -15.55
N HIS A 108 -20.79 8.25 -15.16
CA HIS A 108 -22.02 7.68 -14.58
C HIS A 108 -22.28 8.13 -13.13
N SER A 109 -21.25 8.42 -12.34
CA SER A 109 -21.44 8.95 -10.98
C SER A 109 -22.00 10.38 -10.98
N ASN A 110 -21.64 11.20 -11.98
CA ASN A 110 -22.09 12.59 -12.08
C ASN A 110 -23.57 12.70 -12.48
N SER A 111 -24.10 11.76 -13.28
CA SER A 111 -25.53 11.76 -13.65
C SER A 111 -26.46 11.46 -12.46
N ASN A 112 -26.02 10.61 -11.51
CA ASN A 112 -26.81 10.31 -10.31
C ASN A 112 -26.83 11.45 -9.27
N ALA A 113 -25.85 12.35 -9.28
CA ALA A 113 -25.79 13.49 -8.37
C ALA A 113 -26.80 14.60 -8.73
N ASP A 114 -27.13 14.76 -10.01
CA ASP A 114 -28.12 15.76 -10.47
C ASP A 114 -29.57 15.31 -10.27
N ASP A 115 -29.85 13.99 -10.29
CA ASP A 115 -31.20 13.48 -10.05
C ASP A 115 -31.62 13.54 -8.57
N ASN A 116 -30.68 13.43 -7.62
CA ASN A 116 -30.98 13.54 -6.18
C ASN A 116 -31.27 14.99 -5.72
N LYS A 117 -31.03 16.00 -6.56
CA LYS A 117 -31.33 17.40 -6.23
C LYS A 117 -32.78 17.80 -6.55
N LYS A 118 -33.51 17.00 -7.34
CA LYS A 118 -34.91 17.28 -7.72
C LYS A 118 -35.96 16.70 -6.76
N SER A 119 -35.60 15.83 -5.80
CA SER A 119 -36.58 15.21 -4.89
C SER A 119 -36.76 15.89 -3.53
N SER A 120 -36.07 17.01 -3.25
CA SER A 120 -36.10 17.66 -1.91
C SER A 120 -37.11 18.80 -1.74
N SER A 121 -37.93 19.13 -2.75
CA SER A 121 -38.82 20.31 -2.70
C SER A 121 -40.31 20.03 -2.45
N GLN A 122 -40.68 18.94 -1.77
CA GLN A 122 -42.03 18.76 -1.25
C GLN A 122 -42.02 18.10 0.14
N GLN A 123 -42.02 18.91 1.20
CA GLN A 123 -42.43 18.49 2.54
C GLN A 123 -43.91 18.83 2.75
N PRO A 124 -44.82 17.87 2.96
CA PRO A 124 -46.14 18.18 3.50
C PRO A 124 -46.02 18.52 5.00
N LYS A 125 -46.52 19.70 5.38
CA LYS A 125 -46.61 20.15 6.77
C LYS A 125 -47.63 19.30 7.53
N LEU A 126 -47.18 18.50 8.49
CA LEU A 126 -48.04 17.87 9.48
C LEU A 126 -48.32 18.87 10.61
N THR A 127 -49.58 19.30 10.69
CA THR A 127 -50.11 20.19 11.73
C THR A 127 -50.48 19.39 12.97
N ASN A 128 -49.99 19.83 14.12
CA ASN A 128 -50.24 19.24 15.43
C ASN A 128 -51.72 19.31 15.84
N ARG A 129 -52.18 18.30 16.58
CA ARG A 129 -53.28 18.48 17.54
C ARG A 129 -53.04 17.64 18.80
N SER A 130 -52.74 18.34 19.87
CA SER A 130 -52.61 17.84 21.24
C SER A 130 -53.99 17.50 21.82
N THR A 131 -54.14 16.35 22.50
CA THR A 131 -55.13 16.15 23.59
C THR A 131 -54.76 14.96 24.48
N THR A 132 -54.17 15.30 25.63
CA THR A 132 -54.45 14.84 27.01
C THR A 132 -55.11 13.47 27.31
N ARG A 133 -54.47 12.80 28.29
CA ARG A 133 -55.01 12.16 29.53
C ARG A 133 -55.57 10.72 29.53
N THR A 134 -54.87 9.88 30.33
CA THR A 134 -55.34 8.93 31.38
C THR A 134 -56.25 7.74 31.02
N LYS A 135 -55.83 6.51 31.33
CA LYS A 135 -56.13 5.72 32.55
C LYS A 135 -55.90 4.20 32.32
N ASP A 136 -55.19 3.59 33.25
CA ASP A 136 -55.42 2.29 33.90
C ASP A 136 -56.11 1.15 33.13
N LEU A 137 -55.39 0.04 32.94
CA LEU A 137 -55.68 -1.33 33.44
C LEU A 137 -54.51 -2.27 33.13
#